data_AF-A0A4U0QCK3-F1
#
_entry.id   AF-A0A4U0QCK3-F1
#
_cell.length_a   1.000
_cell.length_b   1.000
_cell.length_c   1.000
_cell.angle_alpha   90.00
_cell.angle_beta   90.00
_cell.angle_gamma   90.00
#
_symmetry.space_group_name_H-M   'P 1'
#
loop_
_entity.id
_entity.type
_entity.pdbx_description
1 polymer ?
#
loop_
_entity_poly.entity_id
_entity_poly.type
_entity_poly.pdbx_seq_one_letter_code
_entity_poly.pdbx_strand_id
1 'polypeptide(L)'
;MLWNMLKRLKRGPVRVQEENALLAPTELLPATRARQEAKATHPLSQSLLYRIKRDALAIVADMNRGVAMPDCALLARQLAFVQKELIQAAYHDESLPREQRQALARYHALNIRQGIGERRDRPMRGVSPGGD
;
A
#
# COMPACT_ATOMS: atom_id res chain seq x y z
N MET A 1 -33.00 -1.56 55.14
CA MET A 1 -32.98 -2.20 53.81
C MET A 1 -32.94 -1.14 52.69
N LEU A 2 -31.93 -0.27 52.68
CA LEU A 2 -31.80 0.81 51.68
C LEU A 2 -30.41 0.83 51.01
N TRP A 3 -29.63 -0.24 51.15
CA TRP A 3 -28.26 -0.36 50.64
C TRP A 3 -28.12 -1.30 49.43
N ASN A 4 -29.18 -2.06 49.10
CA ASN A 4 -29.15 -2.98 47.95
C ASN A 4 -29.62 -2.33 46.63
N MET A 5 -30.03 -1.06 46.65
CA MET A 5 -30.49 -0.34 45.45
C MET A 5 -29.40 0.47 44.74
N LEU A 6 -28.22 0.69 45.35
CA LEU A 6 -27.10 1.41 44.74
C LEU A 6 -26.14 0.54 43.92
N LYS A 7 -26.39 -0.77 43.81
CA LYS A 7 -25.57 -1.69 42.98
C LYS A 7 -26.04 -1.82 41.52
N ARG A 8 -27.02 -1.02 41.09
CA ARG A 8 -27.68 -1.17 39.78
C ARG A 8 -27.45 -0.04 38.77
N LEU A 9 -26.43 0.80 38.97
CA LEU A 9 -26.08 1.88 38.04
C LEU A 9 -24.56 1.97 37.87
N LYS A 10 -23.97 1.01 37.16
CA LYS A 10 -22.66 1.14 36.49
C LYS A 10 -22.35 -0.14 35.73
N ARG A 11 -22.90 -0.25 34.52
CA ARG A 11 -22.41 -1.04 33.39
C ARG A 11 -23.32 -0.72 32.21
N GLY A 12 -23.15 0.50 31.69
CA GLY A 12 -23.55 0.76 30.30
C GLY A 12 -22.72 -0.16 29.39
N PRO A 13 -23.27 -0.59 28.24
CA PRO A 13 -22.53 -1.47 27.34
C PRO A 13 -21.27 -0.75 26.91
N VAL A 14 -20.14 -1.39 27.15
CA VAL A 14 -18.82 -0.96 26.74
C VAL A 14 -18.82 -0.92 25.22
N ARG A 15 -18.91 0.29 24.66
CA ARG A 15 -18.79 0.59 23.23
C ARG A 15 -17.33 0.41 22.81
N VAL A 16 -16.88 -0.84 22.69
CA VAL A 16 -15.50 -1.21 22.29
C VAL A 16 -15.46 -1.88 20.91
N GLN A 17 -16.58 -1.94 20.19
CA GLN A 17 -16.63 -2.63 18.88
C GLN A 17 -16.29 -1.74 17.67
N GLU A 18 -16.25 -0.41 17.78
CA GLU A 18 -15.99 0.46 16.61
C GLU A 18 -14.50 0.70 16.34
N GLU A 19 -13.63 0.72 17.34
CA GLU A 19 -12.19 0.98 17.12
C GLU A 19 -11.42 -0.21 16.52
N ASN A 20 -11.90 -1.44 16.75
CA ASN A 20 -11.23 -2.64 16.24
C ASN A 20 -11.58 -3.00 14.79
N ALA A 21 -12.65 -2.45 14.23
CA ALA A 21 -13.02 -2.72 12.84
C ALA A 21 -11.99 -2.17 11.84
N LEU A 22 -11.29 -1.09 12.21
CA LEU A 22 -10.23 -0.48 11.41
C LEU A 22 -8.88 -1.22 11.51
N LEU A 23 -8.75 -2.14 12.47
CA LEU A 23 -7.56 -2.97 12.69
C LEU A 23 -7.78 -4.43 12.28
N ALA A 24 -8.96 -4.76 11.76
CA ALA A 24 -9.26 -6.09 11.26
C ALA A 24 -8.24 -6.48 10.18
N PRO A 25 -7.66 -7.69 10.23
CA PRO A 25 -6.79 -8.19 9.17
C PRO A 25 -7.47 -7.99 7.81
N THR A 26 -6.76 -7.40 6.86
CA THR A 26 -7.30 -7.19 5.51
C THR A 26 -7.54 -8.56 4.86
N GLU A 27 -8.78 -9.03 4.89
CA GLU A 27 -9.19 -10.21 4.14
C GLU A 27 -9.47 -9.81 2.69
N LEU A 28 -8.76 -10.43 1.76
CA LEU A 28 -9.02 -10.25 0.34
C LEU A 28 -10.38 -10.87 0.01
N LEU A 29 -11.36 -10.05 -0.35
CA LEU A 29 -12.63 -10.54 -0.87
C LEU A 29 -12.39 -11.46 -2.08
N PRO A 30 -13.08 -12.61 -2.16
CA PRO A 30 -12.93 -13.51 -3.28
C PRO A 30 -13.23 -12.77 -4.59
N ALA A 31 -12.36 -12.96 -5.58
CA ALA A 31 -12.56 -12.37 -6.90
C ALA A 31 -13.83 -12.98 -7.51
N THR A 32 -14.91 -12.21 -7.57
CA THR A 32 -16.15 -12.63 -8.21
C THR A 32 -15.90 -12.86 -9.71
N ARG A 33 -16.61 -13.81 -10.33
CA ARG A 33 -16.53 -14.06 -11.79
C ARG A 33 -16.71 -12.77 -12.60
N ALA A 34 -17.67 -11.92 -12.22
CA ALA A 34 -17.88 -10.61 -12.82
C ALA A 34 -16.64 -9.70 -12.77
N ARG A 35 -15.85 -9.74 -11.68
CA ARG A 35 -14.59 -8.99 -11.56
C ARG A 35 -13.48 -9.57 -12.44
N GLN A 36 -13.48 -10.88 -12.66
CA GLN A 36 -12.54 -11.54 -13.56
C GLN A 36 -12.84 -11.22 -15.03
N GLU A 37 -14.12 -11.21 -15.41
CA GLU A 37 -14.57 -10.83 -16.75
C GLU A 37 -14.31 -9.35 -17.04
N ALA A 38 -14.60 -8.45 -16.08
CA ALA A 38 -14.26 -7.02 -16.19
C ALA A 38 -12.75 -6.75 -16.30
N LYS A 39 -11.91 -7.65 -15.77
CA LYS A 39 -10.44 -7.56 -15.89
C LYS A 39 -9.97 -7.79 -17.33
N ALA A 40 -10.66 -8.66 -18.07
CA ALA A 40 -10.33 -8.98 -19.47
C ALA A 40 -10.69 -7.83 -20.43
N THR A 41 -11.73 -7.05 -20.12
CA THR A 41 -12.18 -5.90 -20.92
C THR A 41 -11.62 -4.56 -20.47
N HIS A 42 -10.80 -4.52 -19.41
CA HIS A 42 -10.28 -3.27 -18.87
C HIS A 42 -9.34 -2.59 -19.89
N PRO A 43 -9.56 -1.32 -20.29
CA PRO A 43 -8.80 -0.66 -21.35
C PRO A 43 -7.32 -0.49 -21.01
N LEU A 44 -6.98 -0.40 -19.71
CA LEU A 44 -5.59 -0.30 -19.26
C LEU A 44 -4.87 -1.66 -19.13
N SER A 45 -5.55 -2.79 -19.36
CA SER A 45 -4.95 -4.14 -19.19
C SER A 45 -3.76 -4.37 -20.13
N GLN A 46 -3.74 -3.71 -21.29
CA GLN A 46 -2.65 -3.76 -22.27
C GLN A 46 -1.47 -2.84 -21.93
N SER A 47 -1.66 -1.89 -21.01
CA SER A 47 -0.59 -0.98 -20.59
C SER A 47 0.40 -1.71 -19.68
N LEU A 48 1.67 -1.76 -20.10
CA LEU A 48 2.75 -2.33 -19.29
C LEU A 48 2.88 -1.64 -17.93
N LEU A 49 2.75 -0.32 -17.88
CA LEU A 49 2.83 0.45 -16.64
C LEU A 49 1.70 0.07 -15.68
N TYR A 50 0.49 -0.09 -16.20
CA TYR A 50 -0.66 -0.52 -15.41
C TYR A 50 -0.44 -1.94 -14.86
N ARG A 51 0.05 -2.87 -15.69
CA ARG A 51 0.37 -4.23 -15.27
C ARG A 51 1.40 -4.25 -14.16
N ILE A 52 2.52 -3.54 -14.30
CA ILE A 52 3.56 -3.47 -13.24
C ILE A 52 2.99 -2.90 -11.94
N LYS A 53 2.21 -1.82 -11.98
CA LYS A 53 1.58 -1.27 -10.77
C LYS A 53 0.65 -2.27 -10.10
N ARG A 54 -0.19 -2.93 -10.90
CA ARG A 54 -1.13 -3.94 -10.41
C ARG A 54 -0.39 -5.11 -9.78
N ASP A 55 0.65 -5.60 -10.44
CA ASP A 55 1.41 -6.75 -9.98
C ASP A 55 2.20 -6.40 -8.70
N ALA A 56 2.76 -5.19 -8.60
CA ALA A 56 3.37 -4.70 -7.36
C ALA A 56 2.37 -4.66 -6.19
N LEU A 57 1.16 -4.13 -6.42
CA LEU A 57 0.10 -4.11 -5.40
C LEU A 57 -0.33 -5.51 -4.99
N ALA A 58 -0.48 -6.43 -5.95
CA ALA A 58 -0.86 -7.82 -5.67
C ALA A 58 0.21 -8.53 -4.83
N ILE A 59 1.49 -8.38 -5.19
CA ILE A 59 2.61 -8.97 -4.44
C ILE A 59 2.65 -8.43 -3.01
N VAL A 60 2.53 -7.11 -2.81
CA VAL A 60 2.55 -6.52 -1.47
C VAL A 60 1.33 -6.95 -0.65
N ALA A 61 0.15 -7.04 -1.25
CA ALA A 61 -1.04 -7.55 -0.58
C ALA A 61 -0.84 -9.01 -0.13
N ASP A 62 -0.24 -9.84 -0.98
CA ASP A 62 0.05 -11.24 -0.67
C ASP A 62 1.13 -11.38 0.41
N MET A 63 2.18 -10.56 0.37
CA MET A 63 3.23 -10.52 1.40
C MET A 63 2.69 -10.20 2.80
N ASN A 64 1.64 -9.39 2.89
CA ASN A 64 1.04 -8.96 4.16
C ASN A 64 -0.30 -9.64 4.45
N ARG A 65 -0.62 -10.73 3.73
CA ARG A 65 -1.89 -11.43 3.89
C ARG A 65 -2.02 -11.99 5.30
N GLY A 66 -3.16 -11.71 5.95
CA GLY A 66 -3.45 -12.18 7.31
C GLY A 66 -2.68 -11.45 8.41
N VAL A 67 -1.92 -10.40 8.08
CA VAL A 67 -1.21 -9.57 9.05
C VAL A 67 -1.92 -8.22 9.15
N ALA A 68 -2.30 -7.82 10.37
CA ALA A 68 -2.78 -6.46 10.62
C ALA A 68 -1.61 -5.49 10.45
N MET A 69 -1.75 -4.50 9.57
CA MET A 69 -0.68 -3.58 9.19
C MET A 69 -0.95 -2.16 9.72
N PRO A 70 -0.46 -1.81 10.93
CA PRO A 70 -0.65 -0.48 11.51
C PRO A 70 0.30 0.58 10.92
N ASP A 71 1.45 0.19 10.35
CA ASP A 71 2.41 1.12 9.74
C ASP A 71 2.20 1.25 8.22
N CYS A 72 1.40 2.22 7.82
CA CYS A 72 1.20 2.58 6.41
C CYS A 72 2.51 2.99 5.71
N ALA A 73 3.49 3.53 6.44
CA ALA A 73 4.77 3.91 5.85
C ALA A 73 5.62 2.69 5.51
N LEU A 74 5.48 1.58 6.26
CA LEU A 74 6.11 0.30 5.90
C LEU A 74 5.50 -0.28 4.62
N LEU A 75 4.17 -0.28 4.49
CA LEU A 75 3.48 -0.70 3.27
C LEU A 75 3.94 0.12 2.05
N ALA A 76 4.06 1.44 2.20
CA ALA A 76 4.55 2.30 1.13
C ALA A 76 6.00 1.97 0.74
N ARG A 77 6.88 1.66 1.72
CA ARG A 77 8.27 1.23 1.45
C ARG A 77 8.32 -0.10 0.72
N GLN A 78 7.52 -1.08 1.15
CA GLN A 78 7.42 -2.39 0.48
C GLN A 78 6.93 -2.22 -0.97
N LEU A 79 5.89 -1.41 -1.18
CA LEU A 79 5.38 -1.12 -2.52
C LEU A 79 6.41 -0.45 -3.42
N ALA A 80 7.12 0.55 -2.91
CA ALA A 80 8.17 1.22 -3.66
C ALA A 80 9.32 0.26 -4.01
N PHE A 81 9.69 -0.64 -3.09
CA PHE A 81 10.71 -1.66 -3.31
C PHE A 81 10.27 -2.65 -4.39
N VAL A 82 9.11 -3.30 -4.24
CA VAL A 82 8.60 -4.27 -5.21
C VAL A 82 8.45 -3.65 -6.59
N GLN A 83 7.89 -2.43 -6.67
CA GLN A 83 7.74 -1.73 -7.94
C GLN A 83 9.09 -1.44 -8.60
N LYS A 84 10.11 -1.04 -7.83
CA LYS A 84 11.48 -0.85 -8.34
C LYS A 84 12.04 -2.13 -8.94
N GLU A 85 11.96 -3.25 -8.22
CA GLU A 85 12.51 -4.53 -8.67
C GLU A 85 11.80 -5.04 -9.93
N LEU A 86 10.47 -4.90 -10.01
CA LEU A 86 9.71 -5.25 -11.22
C LEU A 86 10.09 -4.40 -12.43
N ILE A 87 10.31 -3.10 -12.24
CA ILE A 87 10.76 -2.21 -13.31
C ILE A 87 12.17 -2.61 -13.77
N GLN A 88 13.08 -2.91 -12.84
CA GLN A 88 14.44 -3.35 -13.17
C GLN A 88 14.42 -4.67 -13.95
N ALA A 89 13.66 -5.67 -13.49
CA ALA A 89 13.47 -6.92 -14.20
C ALA A 89 12.92 -6.71 -15.62
N ALA A 90 11.86 -5.91 -15.77
CA ALA A 90 11.27 -5.60 -17.07
C ALA A 90 12.22 -4.81 -17.99
N TYR A 91 13.09 -3.96 -17.44
CA TYR A 91 14.06 -3.20 -18.23
C TYR A 91 15.15 -4.09 -18.82
N HIS A 92 15.55 -5.13 -18.09
CA HIS A 92 16.54 -6.13 -18.51
C HIS A 92 15.95 -7.25 -19.38
N ASP A 93 14.63 -7.27 -19.59
CA ASP A 93 13.99 -8.19 -20.51
C ASP A 93 14.24 -7.77 -21.97
N GLU A 94 15.04 -8.57 -22.68
CA GLU A 94 15.39 -8.35 -24.08
C GLU A 94 14.19 -8.48 -25.03
N SER A 95 13.16 -9.23 -24.64
CA SER A 95 11.94 -9.39 -25.44
C SER A 95 11.05 -8.14 -25.41
N LEU A 96 11.29 -7.21 -24.49
CA LEU A 96 10.47 -6.03 -24.32
C LEU A 96 10.69 -5.00 -25.45
N PRO A 97 9.62 -4.54 -26.13
CA PRO A 97 9.73 -3.51 -27.16
C PRO A 97 10.43 -2.24 -26.68
N ARG A 98 11.27 -1.65 -27.53
CA ARG A 98 12.07 -0.46 -27.21
C ARG A 98 11.22 0.71 -26.69
N GLU A 99 10.06 0.94 -27.29
CA GLU A 99 9.13 2.01 -26.88
C GLU A 99 8.63 1.79 -25.44
N GLN A 100 8.29 0.55 -25.09
CA GLN A 100 7.84 0.20 -23.75
C GLN A 100 8.98 0.35 -22.73
N ARG A 101 10.20 -0.03 -23.09
CA ARG A 101 11.40 0.18 -22.26
C ARG A 101 11.68 1.65 -22.00
N GLN A 102 11.50 2.51 -23.00
CA GLN A 102 11.61 3.97 -22.84
C GLN A 102 10.51 4.54 -21.94
N ALA A 103 9.26 4.10 -22.13
CA ALA A 103 8.14 4.50 -21.29
C ALA A 103 8.39 4.11 -19.81
N LEU A 104 8.91 2.91 -19.56
CA LEU A 104 9.31 2.46 -18.22
C LEU A 104 10.40 3.34 -17.61
N ALA A 105 11.45 3.66 -18.36
CA ALA A 105 12.53 4.51 -17.87
C ALA A 105 12.04 5.91 -17.49
N ARG A 106 11.20 6.53 -18.34
CA ARG A 106 10.58 7.84 -18.05
C ARG A 106 9.69 7.79 -16.82
N TYR A 107 8.86 6.75 -16.71
CA TYR A 107 8.00 6.54 -15.56
C TYR A 107 8.82 6.36 -14.28
N HIS A 108 9.87 5.53 -14.30
CA HIS A 108 10.74 5.30 -13.16
C HIS A 108 11.42 6.59 -12.67
N ALA A 109 11.97 7.38 -13.59
CA ALA A 109 12.58 8.67 -13.28
C ALA A 109 11.57 9.65 -12.63
N LEU A 110 10.32 9.67 -13.09
CA LEU A 110 9.27 10.51 -12.49
C LEU A 110 8.96 10.11 -11.05
N ASN A 111 8.80 8.80 -10.78
CA ASN A 111 8.50 8.33 -9.42
C ASN A 111 9.66 8.61 -8.45
N ILE A 112 10.91 8.50 -8.90
CA ILE A 112 12.08 8.86 -8.08
C ILE A 112 12.03 10.34 -7.71
N ARG A 113 11.79 11.23 -8.68
CA ARG A 113 11.72 12.67 -8.43
C ARG A 113 10.59 13.04 -7.47
N GLN A 114 9.42 12.42 -7.63
CA GLN A 114 8.27 12.63 -6.75
C GLN A 114 8.54 12.09 -5.34
N GLY A 115 9.09 10.89 -5.21
CA GLY A 115 9.44 10.29 -3.90
C GLY A 115 10.61 10.97 -3.17
N ILE A 116 11.48 11.69 -3.87
CA ILE A 116 12.54 12.53 -3.27
C ILE A 116 11.98 13.91 -2.87
N GLY A 117 11.04 14.47 -3.64
CA GLY A 117 10.40 15.76 -3.34
C GLY A 117 9.63 15.74 -2.02
N GLU A 118 8.95 14.63 -1.71
CA GLU A 118 8.17 14.43 -0.49
C GLU A 118 9.04 14.23 0.78
N ARG A 119 10.34 13.95 0.60
CA ARG A 119 11.31 13.85 1.70
C ARG A 119 11.94 15.18 2.08
N ARG A 120 11.66 16.27 1.36
CA ARG A 120 12.23 17.61 1.63
C ARG A 120 11.72 18.22 2.93
N ASP A 121 10.59 17.74 3.46
CA ASP A 121 10.06 18.19 4.76
C ASP A 121 10.59 17.37 5.94
N ARG A 122 11.47 16.38 5.70
CA ARG A 122 12.17 15.66 6.77
C ARG A 122 13.61 16.16 6.86
N PRO A 123 14.05 16.67 8.03
CA PRO A 123 15.45 16.96 8.23
C PRO A 123 16.25 15.68 8.00
N MET A 124 17.28 15.79 7.18
CA MET A 124 18.24 14.72 6.93
C MET A 124 18.79 14.29 8.29
N ARG A 125 18.46 13.07 8.74
CA ARG A 125 18.85 12.56 10.06
C ARG A 125 20.37 12.67 10.18
N GLY A 126 20.86 13.57 11.02
CA GLY A 126 22.30 13.82 11.22
C GLY A 126 22.78 15.24 10.95
N VAL A 127 21.95 16.15 10.46
CA VAL A 127 22.30 17.59 10.42
C VAL A 127 21.64 18.28 11.60
N SER A 128 22.34 18.33 12.73
CA SER A 128 22.07 19.38 13.71
C SER A 128 22.41 20.71 13.03
N PRO A 129 21.47 21.67 12.92
CA PRO A 129 21.87 23.03 12.63
C PRO A 129 22.73 23.45 13.82
N GLY A 130 24.04 23.56 13.60
CA GLY A 130 24.97 24.07 14.59
C GLY A 130 24.46 25.42 15.06
N GLY A 131 24.06 25.49 16.33
CA GLY A 131 23.93 26.75 17.03
C GLY A 131 25.32 27.19 17.43
N ASP A 132 25.69 28.37 16.95
CA ASP A 132 26.49 29.35 17.68
C ASP A 132 25.70 30.66 17.64
#